data_AF-A0A821LU08-F1
#
_entry.id   AF-A0A821LU08-F1
#
_cell.length_a   1.000
_cell.length_b   1.000
_cell.length_c   1.000
_cell.angle_alpha   90.00
_cell.angle_beta   90.00
_cell.angle_gamma   90.00
#
_symmetry.space_group_name_H-M   'P 1'
#
loop_
_entity.id
_entity.type
_entity.pdbx_description
1 polymer ?
#
loop_
_entity_poly.entity_id
_entity_poly.type
_entity_poly.pdbx_seq_one_letter_code
_entity_poly.pdbx_strand_id
1 'polypeptide(L)'
;MDVFYSLFDVDKQRLDVLLQESIFTNTLNFVLTTLTDDILSFADPIIDKFCMNILPKIHNNVKSLTVDSLYMERILLTGNYPNLAELKLFNFNDKFVSHYFTIESSFRHIFQRQITDLILVFKDDYNEITIKQHTIDIYGYILKFFENLKHLSIIQSFPYYYLPLIYRNRPLTTFFSFFFSISY
;
A
#
# COMPACT_ATOMS: atom_id res chain seq x y z
N MET A 1 -12.99 16.28 -0.13
CA MET A 1 -12.59 17.23 0.93
C MET A 1 -11.92 16.40 2.00
N ASP A 2 -10.61 16.29 1.89
CA ASP A 2 -9.79 15.35 2.64
C ASP A 2 -9.82 15.65 4.14
N VAL A 3 -10.01 14.59 4.91
CA VAL A 3 -9.81 14.60 6.36
C VAL A 3 -8.47 15.28 6.68
N PHE A 4 -7.40 14.98 5.94
CA PHE A 4 -6.09 15.62 6.08
C PHE A 4 -6.12 17.15 6.06
N TYR A 5 -6.78 17.79 5.08
CA TYR A 5 -6.82 19.26 5.02
C TYR A 5 -7.61 19.85 6.21
N SER A 6 -8.67 19.17 6.68
CA SER A 6 -9.39 19.60 7.89
C SER A 6 -8.60 19.36 9.19
N LEU A 7 -7.71 18.36 9.25
CA LEU A 7 -6.87 18.10 10.42
C LEU A 7 -5.82 19.21 10.65
N PHE A 8 -5.46 19.99 9.62
CA PHE A 8 -4.39 21.00 9.72
C PHE A 8 -4.87 22.42 10.05
N ASP A 9 -6.16 22.71 9.84
CA ASP A 9 -6.75 24.06 10.01
C ASP A 9 -7.72 24.14 11.21
N VAL A 10 -8.06 23.00 11.83
CA VAL A 10 -8.98 22.94 12.97
C VAL A 10 -8.23 23.04 14.30
N ASP A 11 -8.81 23.77 15.24
CA ASP A 11 -8.38 23.87 16.64
C ASP A 11 -7.85 22.53 17.18
N LYS A 12 -6.58 22.51 17.61
CA LYS A 12 -5.87 21.30 18.08
C LYS A 12 -6.66 20.48 19.11
N GLN A 13 -7.46 21.14 19.95
CA GLN A 13 -8.30 20.46 20.94
C GLN A 13 -9.43 19.62 20.31
N ARG A 14 -10.10 20.12 19.25
CA ARG A 14 -11.12 19.33 18.54
C ARG A 14 -10.51 18.18 17.77
N LEU A 15 -9.30 18.40 17.25
CA LEU A 15 -8.53 17.38 16.57
C LEU A 15 -8.17 16.21 17.48
N ASP A 16 -7.64 16.48 18.67
CA ASP A 16 -7.28 15.43 19.62
C ASP A 16 -8.51 14.61 20.06
N VAL A 17 -9.70 15.22 20.17
CA VAL A 17 -10.96 14.51 20.44
C VAL A 17 -11.39 13.63 19.25
N LEU A 18 -11.34 14.15 18.02
CA LEU A 18 -11.71 13.38 16.82
C LEU A 18 -10.75 12.24 16.53
N LEU A 19 -9.45 12.42 16.81
CA LEU A 19 -8.44 11.36 16.67
C LEU A 19 -8.62 10.22 17.69
N GLN A 20 -9.30 10.47 18.81
CA GLN A 20 -9.66 9.43 19.77
C GLN A 20 -10.88 8.61 19.33
N GLU A 21 -11.69 9.11 18.39
CA GLU A 21 -12.78 8.32 17.83
C GLU A 21 -12.20 7.23 16.91
N SER A 22 -12.37 5.97 17.33
CA SER A 22 -11.80 4.79 16.68
C SER A 22 -12.19 4.62 15.21
N ILE A 23 -13.29 5.24 14.78
CA ILE A 23 -13.82 5.14 13.42
C ILE A 23 -12.89 5.85 12.42
N PHE A 24 -12.28 6.98 12.80
CA PHE A 24 -11.44 7.79 11.90
C PHE A 24 -9.99 7.33 11.81
N THR A 25 -9.54 6.49 12.76
CA THR A 25 -8.13 6.08 12.85
C THR A 25 -7.86 4.67 12.32
N ASN A 26 -8.90 3.88 12.03
CA ASN A 26 -8.74 2.53 11.49
C ASN A 26 -8.17 2.51 10.07
N THR A 27 -8.48 3.51 9.24
CA THR A 27 -8.07 3.57 7.84
C THR A 27 -7.39 4.89 7.55
N LEU A 28 -6.11 4.84 7.15
CA LEU A 28 -5.36 6.02 6.73
C LEU A 28 -5.06 5.95 5.23
N ASN A 29 -5.28 7.05 4.52
CA ASN A 29 -5.05 7.14 3.08
C ASN A 29 -4.18 8.34 2.72
N PHE A 30 -2.95 8.07 2.30
CA PHE A 30 -1.94 9.04 1.87
C PHE A 30 -1.80 9.09 0.34
N VAL A 31 -2.88 8.80 -0.38
CA VAL A 31 -2.94 8.91 -1.84
C VAL A 31 -4.12 9.80 -2.21
N LEU A 32 -3.81 10.94 -2.82
CA LEU A 32 -4.79 11.83 -3.43
C LEU A 32 -4.97 11.42 -4.88
N THR A 33 -6.21 11.15 -5.28
CA THR A 33 -6.55 10.89 -6.68
C THR A 33 -7.34 12.08 -7.22
N THR A 34 -6.96 12.58 -8.39
CA THR A 34 -7.76 13.57 -9.12
C THR A 34 -8.92 12.90 -9.85
N LEU A 35 -9.82 13.71 -10.40
CA LEU A 35 -10.86 13.25 -11.32
C LEU A 35 -10.30 12.63 -12.62
N THR A 36 -9.01 12.85 -12.91
CA THR A 36 -8.30 12.30 -14.07
C THR A 36 -7.49 11.05 -13.75
N ASP A 37 -7.72 10.44 -12.57
CA ASP A 37 -6.96 9.31 -12.02
C ASP A 37 -5.46 9.59 -11.81
N ASP A 38 -5.06 10.87 -11.86
CA ASP A 38 -3.70 11.27 -11.52
C ASP A 38 -3.51 11.22 -10.00
N ILE A 39 -2.42 10.60 -9.58
CA ILE A 39 -2.02 10.58 -8.18
C ILE A 39 -1.28 11.87 -7.88
N LEU A 40 -1.85 12.70 -6.99
CA LEU A 40 -1.19 13.88 -6.47
C LEU A 40 -0.34 13.52 -5.26
N SER A 41 0.91 13.95 -5.31
CA SER A 41 1.84 13.88 -4.21
C SER A 41 1.51 14.95 -3.15
N PHE A 42 1.53 14.56 -1.88
CA PHE A 42 1.47 15.52 -0.79
C PHE A 42 2.77 16.33 -0.72
N ALA A 43 2.70 17.59 -0.28
CA ALA A 43 3.92 18.34 0.00
C ALA A 43 4.67 17.69 1.17
N ASP A 44 5.98 17.48 1.05
CA ASP A 44 6.80 16.81 2.07
C ASP A 44 6.63 17.38 3.50
N PRO A 45 6.56 18.70 3.71
CA PRO A 45 6.37 19.26 5.05
C PRO A 45 5.05 18.83 5.71
N ILE A 46 4.01 18.53 4.90
CA ILE A 46 2.72 18.07 5.40
C ILE A 46 2.84 16.65 5.93
N ILE A 47 3.49 15.76 5.16
CA ILE A 47 3.75 14.38 5.57
C ILE A 47 4.65 14.35 6.80
N ASP A 48 5.71 15.16 6.85
CA ASP A 48 6.60 15.24 8.02
C ASP A 48 5.84 15.68 9.26
N LYS A 49 5.03 16.72 9.14
CA LYS A 49 4.21 17.20 10.27
C LYS A 49 3.23 16.12 10.74
N PHE A 50 2.62 15.37 9.82
CA PHE A 50 1.71 14.29 10.17
C PHE A 50 2.44 13.15 10.90
N CYS A 51 3.57 12.69 10.34
CA CYS A 51 4.41 11.66 10.93
C CYS A 51 4.94 12.07 12.30
N MET A 52 5.34 13.32 12.50
CA MET A 52 5.91 13.71 13.79
C MET A 52 4.86 13.95 14.88
N ASN A 53 3.66 14.42 14.52
CA ASN A 53 2.71 14.93 15.52
C ASN A 53 1.45 14.08 15.71
N ILE A 54 0.99 13.40 14.66
CA ILE A 54 -0.33 12.74 14.65
C ILE A 54 -0.15 11.23 14.67
N LEU A 55 0.65 10.70 13.74
CA LEU A 55 0.85 9.25 13.57
C LEU A 55 1.30 8.53 14.86
N PRO A 56 2.21 9.08 15.70
CA PRO A 56 2.63 8.45 16.95
C PRO A 56 1.52 8.37 18.00
N LYS A 57 0.43 9.14 17.85
CA LYS A 57 -0.73 9.09 18.75
C LYS A 57 -1.76 8.05 18.32
N ILE A 58 -1.84 7.75 17.01
CA ILE A 58 -2.93 6.96 16.44
C ILE A 58 -2.50 5.60 15.86
N HIS A 59 -1.20 5.35 15.70
CA HIS A 59 -0.67 4.17 15.00
C HIS A 59 -1.22 2.83 15.53
N ASN A 60 -1.52 2.73 16.82
CA ASN A 60 -2.07 1.52 17.43
C ASN A 60 -3.49 1.20 16.93
N ASN A 61 -4.24 2.19 16.44
CA ASN A 61 -5.61 1.99 15.95
C ASN A 61 -5.65 1.72 14.45
N VAL A 62 -4.55 1.95 13.72
CA VAL A 62 -4.51 1.80 12.26
C VAL A 62 -4.58 0.33 11.90
N LYS A 63 -5.60 -0.03 11.10
CA LYS A 63 -5.85 -1.38 10.58
C LYS A 63 -5.60 -1.48 9.08
N SER A 64 -5.83 -0.39 8.36
CA SER A 64 -5.70 -0.32 6.91
C SER A 64 -4.92 0.94 6.54
N LEU A 65 -3.89 0.77 5.72
CA LEU A 65 -3.00 1.85 5.32
C LEU A 65 -2.87 1.87 3.79
N THR A 66 -3.22 3.00 3.19
CA THR A 66 -3.00 3.28 1.78
C THR A 66 -1.89 4.32 1.64
N VAL A 67 -0.80 3.99 0.96
CA VAL A 67 0.37 4.87 0.83
C VAL A 67 0.91 4.87 -0.59
N ASP A 68 1.40 6.01 -1.02
CA ASP A 68 2.33 6.11 -2.14
C ASP A 68 3.70 5.51 -1.75
N SER A 69 4.34 4.80 -2.67
CA SER A 69 5.69 4.25 -2.49
C SER A 69 6.69 5.31 -2.03
N LEU A 70 6.55 6.56 -2.47
CA LEU A 70 7.41 7.69 -2.09
C LEU A 70 7.38 8.02 -0.59
N TYR A 71 6.27 7.75 0.10
CA TYR A 71 6.10 8.07 1.53
C TYR A 71 6.10 6.84 2.43
N MET A 72 6.14 5.63 1.85
CA MET A 72 6.02 4.39 2.60
C MET A 72 7.02 4.32 3.75
N GLU A 73 8.31 4.55 3.46
CA GLU A 73 9.36 4.44 4.47
C GLU A 73 9.14 5.42 5.62
N ARG A 74 8.85 6.69 5.32
CA ARG A 74 8.59 7.73 6.33
C ARG A 74 7.41 7.34 7.21
N ILE A 75 6.32 6.85 6.64
CA ILE A 75 5.10 6.52 7.39
C ILE A 75 5.29 5.23 8.19
N LEU A 76 5.85 4.19 7.60
CA LEU A 76 6.03 2.89 8.27
C LEU A 76 7.10 2.93 9.37
N LEU A 77 8.13 3.79 9.26
CA LEU A 77 9.15 3.94 10.31
C LEU A 77 8.70 4.80 11.49
N THR A 78 7.64 5.60 11.32
CA THR A 78 7.20 6.55 12.35
C THR A 78 6.56 5.87 13.57
N GLY A 79 6.02 4.66 13.42
CA GLY A 79 5.34 3.96 14.49
C GLY A 79 5.35 2.45 14.31
N ASN A 80 5.04 1.73 15.38
CA ASN A 80 4.79 0.29 15.33
C ASN A 80 3.30 0.07 15.08
N TYR A 81 2.89 -0.65 14.05
CA TYR A 81 1.47 -0.79 13.71
C TYR A 81 0.92 -2.16 14.11
N PRO A 82 0.65 -2.43 15.40
CA PRO A 82 0.31 -3.77 15.89
C PRO A 82 -0.94 -4.37 15.24
N ASN A 83 -1.85 -3.53 14.76
CA ASN A 83 -3.15 -3.92 14.23
C ASN A 83 -3.26 -3.76 12.71
N LEU A 84 -2.17 -3.39 12.00
CA LEU A 84 -2.20 -3.18 10.56
C LEU A 84 -2.32 -4.52 9.84
N ALA A 85 -3.49 -4.77 9.26
CA ALA A 85 -3.81 -5.98 8.53
C ALA A 85 -3.83 -5.76 7.01
N GLU A 86 -4.18 -4.55 6.59
CA GLU A 86 -4.33 -4.22 5.16
C GLU A 86 -3.33 -3.14 4.75
N LEU A 87 -2.60 -3.40 3.66
CA LEU A 87 -1.67 -2.44 3.07
C LEU A 87 -1.97 -2.29 1.58
N LYS A 88 -2.16 -1.05 1.15
CA LYS A 88 -2.31 -0.68 -0.26
C LYS A 88 -1.16 0.25 -0.65
N LEU A 89 -0.30 -0.19 -1.55
CA LEU A 89 0.84 0.58 -2.05
C LEU A 89 0.57 1.06 -3.47
N PHE A 90 0.74 2.35 -3.71
CA PHE A 90 0.66 2.97 -5.03
C PHE A 90 2.04 3.30 -5.57
N ASN A 91 2.13 3.48 -6.90
CA ASN A 91 3.37 3.85 -7.60
C ASN A 91 4.53 2.91 -7.29
N PHE A 92 4.19 1.62 -7.15
CA PHE A 92 5.15 0.58 -6.86
C PHE A 92 5.83 0.09 -8.15
N ASN A 93 7.12 -0.19 -8.07
CA ASN A 93 7.94 -0.68 -9.18
C ASN A 93 8.91 -1.79 -8.72
N ASP A 94 9.62 -2.42 -9.66
CA ASP A 94 10.49 -3.57 -9.39
C ASP A 94 11.65 -3.26 -8.42
N LYS A 95 12.20 -2.05 -8.52
CA LYS A 95 13.25 -1.60 -7.60
C LYS A 95 12.72 -1.53 -6.18
N PHE A 96 11.46 -1.14 -6.02
CA PHE A 96 10.80 -1.12 -4.73
C PHE A 96 10.61 -2.54 -4.17
N VAL A 97 10.12 -3.50 -4.96
CA VAL A 97 9.96 -4.91 -4.54
C VAL A 97 11.28 -5.43 -4.00
N SER A 98 12.32 -5.30 -4.83
CA SER A 98 13.63 -5.88 -4.58
C SER A 98 14.37 -5.20 -3.44
N HIS A 99 13.99 -3.97 -3.09
CA HIS A 99 14.54 -3.28 -1.94
C HIS A 99 13.78 -3.65 -0.64
N TYR A 100 12.45 -3.54 -0.63
CA TYR A 100 11.68 -3.60 0.61
C TYR A 100 11.07 -4.97 0.93
N PHE A 101 10.92 -5.88 -0.03
CA PHE A 101 10.40 -7.23 0.20
C PHE A 101 11.54 -8.27 0.22
N THR A 102 12.54 -7.97 1.04
CA THR A 102 13.70 -8.83 1.28
C THR A 102 13.79 -9.20 2.76
N ILE A 103 14.48 -10.30 3.06
CA ILE A 103 14.69 -10.77 4.44
C ILE A 103 15.45 -9.73 5.29
N GLU A 104 16.24 -8.88 4.64
CA GLU A 104 17.05 -7.82 5.27
C GLU A 104 16.28 -6.50 5.46
N SER A 105 15.06 -6.41 4.93
CA SER A 105 14.23 -5.20 5.02
C SER A 105 13.91 -4.84 6.48
N SER A 106 14.08 -3.56 6.83
CA SER A 106 13.69 -3.00 8.14
C SER A 106 12.19 -3.19 8.43
N PHE A 107 11.37 -3.29 7.38
CA PHE A 107 9.92 -3.49 7.47
C PHE A 107 9.48 -4.94 7.59
N ARG A 108 10.42 -5.89 7.60
CA ARG A 108 10.11 -7.32 7.67
C ARG A 108 9.15 -7.65 8.81
N HIS A 109 9.34 -7.06 9.98
CA HIS A 109 8.49 -7.32 11.14
C HIS A 109 7.03 -6.86 10.94
N ILE A 110 6.81 -5.80 10.17
CA ILE A 110 5.48 -5.30 9.79
C ILE A 110 4.89 -6.19 8.72
N PHE A 111 5.60 -6.32 7.60
CA PHE A 111 5.11 -7.02 6.41
C PHE A 111 4.88 -8.51 6.65
N GLN A 112 5.88 -9.21 7.19
CA GLN A 112 5.85 -10.68 7.22
C GLN A 112 4.72 -11.23 8.09
N ARG A 113 4.41 -10.56 9.21
CA ARG A 113 3.53 -11.11 10.26
C ARG A 113 2.16 -10.45 10.36
N GLN A 114 2.03 -9.18 10.03
CA GLN A 114 0.80 -8.45 10.34
C GLN A 114 -0.13 -8.36 9.12
N ILE A 115 0.45 -8.21 7.93
CA ILE A 115 -0.33 -7.99 6.71
C ILE A 115 -1.00 -9.29 6.24
N THR A 116 -2.32 -9.26 6.20
CA THR A 116 -3.17 -10.32 5.62
C THR A 116 -3.67 -9.94 4.22
N ASP A 117 -3.73 -8.65 3.92
CA ASP A 117 -4.29 -8.13 2.68
C ASP A 117 -3.32 -7.12 2.07
N LEU A 118 -2.75 -7.46 0.91
CA LEU A 118 -1.82 -6.61 0.18
C LEU A 118 -2.41 -6.24 -1.19
N ILE A 119 -2.49 -4.94 -1.46
CA ILE A 119 -2.88 -4.41 -2.75
C ILE A 119 -1.72 -3.58 -3.30
N LEU A 120 -1.16 -3.99 -4.43
CA LEU A 120 -0.11 -3.25 -5.12
C LEU A 120 -0.69 -2.62 -6.38
N VAL A 121 -0.55 -1.31 -6.51
CA VAL A 121 -0.95 -0.56 -7.70
C VAL A 121 0.31 -0.13 -8.44
N PHE A 122 0.58 -0.81 -9.54
CA PHE A 122 1.68 -0.50 -10.44
C PHE A 122 1.31 0.70 -11.30
N LYS A 123 2.23 1.66 -11.34
CA LYS A 123 2.24 2.75 -12.30
C LYS A 123 3.55 2.60 -13.04
N ASP A 124 3.49 1.96 -14.20
CA ASP A 124 4.67 1.75 -15.01
C ASP A 124 4.36 2.04 -16.47
N ASP A 125 5.30 2.71 -17.14
CA ASP A 125 5.16 3.18 -18.52
C ASP A 125 5.71 2.15 -19.54
N TYR A 126 6.05 0.93 -19.09
CA TYR A 126 6.63 -0.10 -19.96
C TYR A 126 5.61 -0.78 -20.89
N ASN A 127 6.11 -1.32 -22.00
CA ASN A 127 5.35 -2.08 -23.00
C ASN A 127 4.83 -3.44 -22.45
N GLU A 128 3.62 -3.84 -22.87
CA GLU A 128 2.81 -4.94 -22.32
C GLU A 128 3.49 -6.32 -22.18
N ILE A 129 4.44 -6.68 -23.05
CA ILE A 129 4.97 -8.05 -23.11
C ILE A 129 5.99 -8.32 -21.99
N THR A 130 6.87 -7.34 -21.72
CA THR A 130 7.89 -7.43 -20.68
C THR A 130 7.24 -7.52 -19.29
N ILE A 131 6.09 -6.88 -19.12
CA ILE A 131 5.31 -6.80 -17.88
C ILE A 131 4.85 -8.18 -17.36
N LYS A 132 4.46 -9.12 -18.24
CA LYS A 132 3.87 -10.39 -17.79
C LYS A 132 4.87 -11.27 -17.02
N GLN A 133 6.09 -11.39 -17.53
CA GLN A 133 7.12 -12.20 -16.87
C GLN A 133 7.56 -11.55 -15.55
N HIS A 134 7.74 -10.22 -15.55
CA HIS A 134 8.11 -9.48 -14.35
C HIS A 134 7.05 -9.55 -13.24
N THR A 135 5.77 -9.47 -13.61
CA THR A 135 4.67 -9.61 -12.66
C THR A 135 4.73 -10.96 -11.94
N ILE A 136 5.00 -12.05 -12.67
CA ILE A 136 5.11 -13.41 -12.11
C ILE A 136 6.24 -13.51 -11.08
N ASP A 137 7.41 -12.96 -11.38
CA ASP A 137 8.56 -12.99 -10.47
C ASP A 137 8.24 -12.22 -9.19
N ILE A 138 7.64 -11.04 -9.31
CA ILE A 138 7.21 -10.22 -8.16
C ILE A 138 6.18 -10.95 -7.30
N TYR A 139 5.20 -11.60 -7.91
CA TYR A 139 4.25 -12.47 -7.21
C TYR A 139 4.98 -13.54 -6.40
N GLY A 140 5.95 -14.23 -7.02
CA GLY A 140 6.75 -15.26 -6.36
C GLY A 140 7.52 -14.74 -5.14
N TYR A 141 8.11 -13.54 -5.25
CA TYR A 141 8.83 -12.91 -4.14
C TYR A 141 7.89 -12.52 -3.00
N ILE A 142 6.77 -11.86 -3.30
CA ILE A 142 5.78 -11.44 -2.30
C ILE A 142 5.24 -12.64 -1.54
N LEU A 143 4.79 -13.68 -2.24
CA LEU A 143 4.18 -14.84 -1.59
C LEU A 143 5.16 -15.60 -0.69
N LYS A 144 6.46 -15.59 -1.01
CA LYS A 144 7.49 -16.17 -0.13
C LYS A 144 7.81 -15.28 1.08
N PHE A 145 7.67 -13.97 0.92
CA PHE A 145 8.04 -13.00 1.94
C PHE A 145 6.98 -12.85 3.03
N PHE A 146 5.69 -12.85 2.68
CA PHE A 146 4.60 -12.68 3.65
C PHE A 146 4.12 -14.04 4.20
N GLU A 147 4.21 -14.25 5.52
CA GLU A 147 3.79 -15.51 6.17
C GLU A 147 2.26 -15.61 6.32
N ASN A 148 1.60 -14.47 6.54
CA ASN A 148 0.17 -14.41 6.90
C ASN A 148 -0.73 -13.85 5.79
N LEU A 149 -0.19 -13.67 4.57
CA LEU A 149 -0.94 -13.10 3.46
C LEU A 149 -2.08 -14.02 3.04
N LYS A 150 -3.31 -13.52 3.09
CA LYS A 150 -4.52 -14.21 2.64
C LYS A 150 -4.96 -13.73 1.27
N HIS A 151 -4.78 -12.43 1.02
CA HIS A 151 -5.25 -11.75 -0.17
C HIS A 151 -4.13 -10.92 -0.77
N LEU A 152 -3.87 -11.15 -2.06
CA LEU A 152 -2.92 -10.38 -2.86
C LEU A 152 -3.63 -9.91 -4.11
N SER A 153 -3.66 -8.59 -4.33
CA SER A 153 -4.16 -7.98 -5.55
C SER A 153 -3.05 -7.13 -6.15
N ILE A 154 -2.60 -7.49 -7.35
CA ILE A 154 -1.74 -6.61 -8.14
C ILE A 154 -2.61 -5.98 -9.23
N ILE A 155 -2.69 -4.66 -9.18
CA ILE A 155 -3.46 -3.82 -10.09
C ILE A 155 -2.46 -3.07 -10.94
N GLN A 156 -2.58 -3.18 -12.24
CA GLN A 156 -1.81 -2.39 -13.16
C GLN A 156 -2.67 -1.23 -13.68
N SER A 157 -2.19 -0.01 -13.49
CA SER A 157 -2.82 1.17 -14.07
C SER A 157 -2.26 1.37 -15.49
N PHE A 158 -3.13 1.35 -16.49
CA PHE A 158 -2.76 1.64 -17.88
C PHE A 158 -3.26 3.04 -18.24
N PRO A 159 -2.42 3.90 -18.84
CA PRO A 159 -2.88 5.17 -19.37
C PRO A 159 -3.76 4.92 -20.60
N TYR A 160 -5.08 5.00 -20.40
CA TYR A 160 -6.15 5.05 -21.40
C TYR A 160 -6.24 3.86 -22.39
N TYR A 161 -7.44 3.27 -22.49
CA TYR A 161 -7.90 2.26 -23.47
C TYR A 161 -7.75 0.76 -23.17
N TYR A 162 -7.14 0.35 -22.05
CA TYR A 162 -7.02 -1.10 -21.73
C TYR A 162 -7.80 -1.49 -20.48
N LEU A 163 -8.48 -2.64 -20.54
CA LEU A 163 -9.13 -3.23 -19.37
C LEU A 163 -8.03 -3.54 -18.33
N PRO A 164 -8.12 -3.05 -17.09
CA PRO A 164 -7.16 -3.38 -16.07
C PRO A 164 -7.13 -4.90 -15.87
N LEU A 165 -5.94 -5.48 -15.97
CA LEU A 165 -5.70 -6.88 -15.58
C LEU A 165 -5.79 -6.95 -14.06
N ILE A 166 -6.98 -7.27 -13.57
CA ILE A 166 -7.23 -7.47 -12.15
C ILE A 166 -6.92 -8.94 -11.82
N TYR A 167 -5.75 -9.20 -11.27
CA TYR A 167 -5.43 -10.47 -10.65
C TYR A 167 -6.01 -10.51 -9.24
N ARG A 168 -7.32 -10.76 -9.12
CA ARG A 168 -8.04 -10.85 -7.84
C ARG A 168 -8.08 -12.28 -7.31
N ASN A 169 -7.68 -12.44 -6.05
CA ASN A 169 -8.07 -13.47 -5.09
C ASN A 169 -8.47 -14.85 -5.67
N ARG A 170 -7.49 -15.75 -5.74
CA ARG A 170 -7.73 -17.17 -5.46
C ARG A 170 -6.96 -17.56 -4.19
N PRO A 171 -7.48 -18.47 -3.36
CA PRO A 171 -6.74 -18.96 -2.20
C PRO A 171 -5.36 -19.47 -2.65
N LEU A 172 -4.33 -19.22 -1.84
CA LEU A 172 -2.91 -19.59 -2.08
C LEU A 172 -2.73 -21.01 -2.65
N THR A 173 -3.61 -21.95 -2.27
CA THR A 173 -3.62 -23.35 -2.74
C THR A 173 -3.93 -23.52 -4.23
N THR A 174 -4.41 -22.48 -4.93
CA THR A 174 -4.80 -22.52 -6.34
C THR A 174 -3.80 -21.86 -7.28
N PHE A 175 -2.73 -21.23 -6.76
CA PHE A 175 -1.80 -20.45 -7.58
C PHE A 175 -0.91 -21.33 -8.49
N PHE A 176 -0.65 -22.57 -8.10
CA PHE A 176 0.19 -23.50 -8.87
C PHE A 176 -0.46 -24.05 -10.15
N SER A 177 -1.79 -23.94 -10.33
CA SER A 177 -2.48 -24.57 -11.47
C SER A 177 -2.64 -23.68 -12.71
N PHE A 178 -2.47 -22.36 -12.61
CA PHE A 178 -2.72 -21.47 -13.75
C PHE A 178 -1.58 -21.43 -14.78
N PHE A 179 -0.33 -21.64 -14.34
CA PHE A 179 0.84 -21.51 -15.22
C PHE A 179 1.02 -22.64 -16.24
N PHE A 180 0.27 -23.75 -16.13
CA PHE A 180 0.27 -24.82 -17.13
C PHE A 180 -0.85 -24.72 -18.17
N SER A 181 -1.74 -23.73 -18.11
CA SER A 181 -2.94 -23.68 -18.97
C SER A 181 -2.96 -22.59 -20.04
N ILE A 182 -1.88 -21.83 -20.21
CA ILE A 182 -1.73 -20.91 -21.34
C ILE A 182 -0.52 -21.36 -22.17
N SER A 183 -0.73 -22.44 -22.91
CA SER A 183 0.08 -22.81 -24.06
C SER A 183 -0.87 -22.86 -25.25
N TYR A 184 -0.76 -21.89 -26.14
CA TYR A 184 -1.19 -22.03 -27.54
C TYR A 184 0.07 -22.13 -28.39
#